data_AF-A0A9Q0TVP1-F1
#
_entry.id   AF-A0A9Q0TVP1-F1
#
_cell.length_a   1.000
_cell.length_b   1.000
_cell.length_c   1.000
_cell.angle_alpha   90.00
_cell.angle_beta   90.00
_cell.angle_gamma   90.00
#
_symmetry.space_group_name_H-M   'P 1'
#
loop_
_entity.id
_entity.type
_entity.pdbx_description
1 polymer ?
#
loop_
_entity_poly.entity_id
_entity_poly.type
_entity_poly.pdbx_seq_one_letter_code
_entity_poly.pdbx_strand_id
1 'polypeptide(L)'
;MVQAKFGLPHSAVRQLEIYTTAVLLATLKPPELPREEKWRNLMDEISEISCQSYRSTVYENPEFLAYFHEATPQAELGFLNIGSRPTRRKSSTGIGHLRAIPWVFAWTQTRFVLPAWLGVGAGLKGVCEKGHTEDLKAMYKGMAFLPIYHRPDRDDFGEGRHSYSEALR
;
A
#
# COMPACT_ATOMS: atom_id res chain seq x y z
N MET A 1 -5.42 15.92 -2.62
CA MET A 1 -6.35 15.45 -1.57
C MET A 1 -7.13 16.57 -0.90
N VAL A 2 -6.50 17.66 -0.44
CA VAL A 2 -7.23 18.78 0.20
C VAL A 2 -8.31 19.34 -0.73
N GLN A 3 -7.95 19.68 -1.97
CA GLN A 3 -8.91 20.19 -2.96
C GLN A 3 -10.06 19.21 -3.23
N ALA A 4 -9.77 17.92 -3.41
CA ALA A 4 -10.81 16.92 -3.67
C ALA A 4 -11.79 16.75 -2.50
N LYS A 5 -11.32 16.88 -1.26
CA LYS A 5 -12.12 16.67 -0.05
C LYS A 5 -12.82 17.92 0.47
N PHE A 6 -12.20 19.10 0.29
CA PHE A 6 -12.61 20.34 0.93
C PHE A 6 -12.68 21.54 -0.02
N GLY A 7 -12.40 21.35 -1.31
CA GLY A 7 -12.38 22.44 -2.29
C GLY A 7 -13.75 23.04 -2.62
N LEU A 8 -14.84 22.34 -2.29
CA LEU A 8 -16.22 22.81 -2.44
C LEU A 8 -16.97 22.65 -1.11
N PRO A 9 -17.86 23.60 -0.75
CA PRO A 9 -18.60 23.52 0.52
C PRO A 9 -19.37 22.21 0.71
N HIS A 10 -20.09 21.74 -0.31
CA HIS A 10 -20.85 20.49 -0.22
C HIS A 10 -19.95 19.27 0.00
N SER A 11 -18.83 19.18 -0.72
CA SER A 11 -17.84 18.11 -0.54
C SER A 11 -17.23 18.14 0.87
N ALA A 12 -16.94 19.34 1.38
CA ALA A 12 -16.40 19.53 2.73
C ALA A 12 -17.38 19.04 3.81
N VAL A 13 -18.66 19.44 3.73
CA VAL A 13 -19.71 18.99 4.66
C VAL A 13 -19.84 17.48 4.64
N ARG A 14 -19.93 16.88 3.45
CA ARG A 14 -20.00 15.41 3.32
C ARG A 14 -18.76 14.72 3.90
N GLN A 15 -17.57 15.29 3.70
CA GLN A 15 -16.35 14.70 4.24
C GLN A 15 -16.33 14.75 5.78
N LEU A 16 -16.81 15.84 6.38
CA LEU A 16 -16.95 15.98 7.82
C LEU A 16 -18.01 15.02 8.37
N GLU A 17 -19.15 14.87 7.69
CA GLU A 17 -20.19 13.89 8.04
C GLU A 17 -19.64 12.46 8.07
N ILE A 18 -18.87 12.06 7.05
CA ILE A 18 -18.22 10.74 6.99
C ILE A 18 -17.29 10.56 8.19
N TYR A 19 -16.46 11.56 8.52
CA TYR A 19 -15.54 11.45 9.66
C TYR A 19 -16.27 11.36 10.99
N THR A 20 -17.23 12.24 11.24
CA THR A 20 -18.02 12.25 12.47
C THR A 20 -18.77 10.93 12.64
N THR A 21 -19.45 10.46 11.60
CA THR A 21 -20.18 9.20 11.61
C THR A 21 -19.26 8.01 11.86
N ALA A 22 -18.09 7.96 11.20
CA ALA A 22 -17.12 6.89 11.39
C ALA A 22 -16.58 6.85 12.83
N VAL A 23 -16.25 8.01 13.41
CA VAL A 23 -15.78 8.10 14.81
C VAL A 23 -16.89 7.67 15.78
N LEU A 24 -18.12 8.14 15.59
CA LEU A 24 -19.26 7.76 16.42
C LEU A 24 -19.50 6.25 16.36
N LEU A 25 -19.53 5.67 15.16
CA LEU A 25 -19.72 4.23 14.97
C LEU A 25 -18.59 3.43 15.63
N ALA A 26 -17.32 3.81 15.42
CA ALA A 26 -16.19 3.11 16.02
C ALA A 26 -16.17 3.22 17.56
N THR A 27 -16.67 4.33 18.11
CA THR A 27 -16.75 4.56 19.56
C THR A 27 -17.90 3.77 20.20
N LEU A 28 -19.09 3.80 19.58
CA LEU A 28 -20.30 3.17 20.13
C LEU A 28 -20.40 1.68 19.82
N LYS A 29 -19.84 1.24 18.69
CA LYS A 29 -19.83 -0.14 18.23
C LYS A 29 -18.43 -0.49 17.73
N PRO A 30 -17.47 -0.69 18.65
CA PRO A 30 -16.12 -1.07 18.26
C PRO A 30 -16.16 -2.36 17.43
N PRO A 31 -15.31 -2.48 16.40
CA PRO A 31 -15.24 -3.70 15.62
C PRO A 31 -14.83 -4.85 16.53
N GLU A 32 -15.40 -6.02 16.29
CA GLU A 32 -14.98 -7.22 16.98
C GLU A 32 -13.50 -7.48 16.66
N LEU A 33 -12.71 -7.74 17.70
CA LEU A 33 -11.32 -8.16 17.54
C LEU A 33 -11.27 -9.42 16.67
N PRO A 34 -10.21 -9.64 15.87
CA PRO A 34 -10.07 -10.86 15.10
C PRO A 34 -10.30 -12.05 16.03
N ARG A 35 -11.35 -12.82 15.73
CA ARG A 35 -12.00 -13.75 16.65
C ARG A 35 -11.10 -14.93 17.03
N GLU A 36 -10.06 -15.19 16.23
CA GLU A 36 -9.22 -16.36 16.34
C GLU A 36 -7.74 -15.98 16.36
N GLU A 37 -6.99 -16.50 17.34
CA GLU A 37 -5.52 -16.42 17.42
C GLU A 37 -4.85 -16.89 16.12
N LYS A 38 -5.46 -17.88 15.46
CA LYS A 38 -5.09 -18.38 14.14
C LYS A 38 -4.95 -17.27 13.08
N TRP A 39 -5.86 -16.30 13.04
CA TRP A 39 -5.81 -15.22 12.04
C TRP A 39 -4.71 -14.21 12.32
N ARG A 40 -4.36 -14.01 13.60
CA ARG A 40 -3.24 -13.14 13.98
C ARG A 40 -1.92 -13.77 13.54
N ASN A 41 -1.73 -15.05 13.87
CA ASN A 41 -0.54 -15.80 13.47
C ASN A 41 -0.39 -15.84 11.94
N LEU A 42 -1.50 -16.00 11.20
CA LEU A 42 -1.48 -15.95 9.74
C LEU A 42 -1.11 -14.56 9.20
N MET A 43 -1.60 -13.48 9.82
CA MET A 43 -1.20 -12.11 9.44
C MET A 43 0.27 -11.83 9.75
N ASP A 44 0.79 -12.33 10.87
CA ASP A 44 2.21 -12.19 11.22
C ASP A 44 3.10 -12.88 10.18
N GLU A 45 2.69 -14.08 9.73
CA GLU A 45 3.38 -14.81 8.68
C GLU A 45 3.33 -14.10 7.32
N ILE A 46 2.15 -13.60 6.92
CA ILE A 46 2.02 -12.79 5.69
C ILE A 46 2.92 -11.55 5.78
N SER A 47 2.96 -10.89 6.94
CA SER A 47 3.77 -9.70 7.19
C SER A 47 5.27 -10.00 7.05
N GLU A 48 5.75 -11.09 7.65
CA GLU A 48 7.14 -11.50 7.60
C GLU A 48 7.60 -11.78 6.16
N ILE A 49 6.84 -12.62 5.43
CA ILE A 49 7.16 -12.98 4.04
C ILE A 49 7.09 -11.74 3.13
N SER A 50 6.06 -10.89 3.29
CA SER A 50 5.89 -9.67 2.49
C SER A 50 7.04 -8.69 2.73
N CYS A 51 7.42 -8.49 4.00
CA CYS A 51 8.51 -7.61 4.39
C CYS A 51 9.84 -8.12 3.83
N GLN A 52 10.12 -9.42 3.95
CA GLN A 52 11.32 -10.02 3.40
C GLN A 52 11.40 -9.85 1.88
N SER A 53 10.31 -10.14 1.16
CA SER A 53 10.23 -9.97 -0.30
C SER A 53 10.43 -8.51 -0.73
N TYR A 54 9.83 -7.57 -0.01
CA TYR A 54 10.04 -6.14 -0.25
C TYR A 54 11.51 -5.75 -0.01
N ARG A 55 12.09 -6.20 1.10
CA ARG A 55 13.47 -5.84 1.49
C ARG A 55 14.51 -6.43 0.55
N SER A 56 14.33 -7.69 0.16
CA SER A 56 15.24 -8.34 -0.78
C SER A 56 15.26 -7.61 -2.12
N THR A 57 14.10 -7.14 -2.58
CA THR A 57 13.98 -6.38 -3.82
C THR A 57 14.53 -4.95 -3.71
N VAL A 58 14.20 -4.23 -2.64
CA VAL A 58 14.47 -2.77 -2.56
C VAL A 58 15.83 -2.44 -1.94
N TYR A 59 16.29 -3.24 -0.98
CA TYR A 59 17.50 -2.95 -0.21
C TYR A 59 18.66 -3.91 -0.50
N GLU A 60 18.37 -5.18 -0.80
CA GLU A 60 19.41 -6.21 -0.96
C GLU A 60 19.80 -6.42 -2.42
N ASN A 61 18.89 -6.14 -3.37
CA ASN A 61 19.20 -6.20 -4.79
C ASN A 61 20.10 -5.00 -5.20
N PRO A 62 21.36 -5.24 -5.62
CA PRO A 62 22.29 -4.17 -5.98
C PRO A 62 21.86 -3.39 -7.22
N GLU A 63 21.07 -3.99 -8.12
CA GLU A 63 20.62 -3.36 -9.37
C GLU A 63 19.39 -2.45 -9.16
N PHE A 64 18.70 -2.58 -8.01
CA PHE A 64 17.44 -1.88 -7.77
C PHE A 64 17.58 -0.37 -7.83
N LEU A 65 18.70 0.18 -7.31
CA LEU A 65 18.90 1.62 -7.30
C LEU A 65 19.06 2.18 -8.71
N ALA A 66 19.81 1.50 -9.58
CA ALA A 66 19.96 1.88 -10.98
C ALA A 66 18.60 1.82 -11.70
N TYR A 67 17.89 0.70 -11.54
CA TYR A 67 16.54 0.53 -12.06
C TYR A 67 15.59 1.65 -11.59
N PHE A 68 15.60 2.00 -10.30
CA PHE A 68 14.75 3.06 -9.77
C PHE A 68 15.04 4.42 -10.41
N HIS A 69 16.31 4.74 -10.64
CA HIS A 69 16.71 6.00 -11.28
C HIS A 69 16.36 6.04 -12.78
N GLU A 70 16.46 4.92 -13.48
CA GLU A 70 16.16 4.85 -14.92
C GLU A 70 14.65 4.71 -15.20
N ALA A 71 13.95 3.95 -14.37
CA ALA A 71 12.54 3.64 -14.55
C ALA A 71 11.60 4.69 -13.94
N THR A 72 12.11 5.69 -13.22
CA THR A 72 11.29 6.75 -12.63
C THR A 72 11.95 8.13 -12.80
N PRO A 73 11.17 9.22 -12.88
CA PRO A 73 11.72 10.57 -13.02
C PRO A 73 12.27 11.12 -11.69
N GLN A 74 12.77 10.27 -10.79
CA GLN A 74 13.14 10.68 -9.44
C GLN A 74 14.27 11.74 -9.43
N ALA A 75 15.22 11.63 -10.36
CA ALA A 75 16.34 12.57 -10.46
C ALA A 75 15.83 13.95 -10.88
N GLU A 76 15.00 13.98 -11.93
CA GLU A 76 14.39 15.18 -12.51
C GLU A 76 13.50 15.89 -11.49
N LEU A 77 12.69 15.13 -10.74
CA LEU A 77 11.81 15.64 -9.68
C LEU A 77 12.57 16.41 -8.58
N GLY A 78 13.86 16.10 -8.37
CA GLY A 78 14.70 16.83 -7.43
C GLY A 78 15.10 18.24 -7.90
N PHE A 79 15.09 18.50 -9.20
CA PHE A 79 15.45 19.79 -9.79
C PHE A 79 14.25 20.73 -9.97
N LEU A 80 13.03 20.21 -9.87
CA LEU A 80 11.81 21.01 -10.05
C LEU A 80 11.40 21.71 -8.74
N ASN A 81 10.91 22.94 -8.87
CA ASN A 81 10.40 23.75 -7.76
C ASN A 81 8.98 23.33 -7.31
N ILE A 82 8.77 22.03 -7.07
CA ILE A 82 7.44 21.47 -6.70
C ILE A 82 7.26 21.41 -5.16
N GLY A 83 8.36 21.32 -4.40
CA GLY A 83 8.32 21.18 -2.95
C GLY A 83 9.26 22.14 -2.24
N SER A 84 8.86 22.60 -1.05
CA SER A 84 9.69 23.47 -0.20
C SER A 84 10.80 22.72 0.55
N ARG A 85 10.76 21.38 0.55
CA ARG A 85 11.68 20.52 1.31
C ARG A 85 12.60 19.77 0.36
N PRO A 86 13.86 19.54 0.74
CA PRO A 86 14.75 18.69 -0.05
C PRO A 86 14.19 17.27 -0.17
N THR A 87 14.55 16.56 -1.22
CA THR A 87 14.07 15.19 -1.47
C THR A 87 14.79 14.13 -0.62
N ARG A 88 16.02 14.41 -0.17
CA ARG A 88 16.86 13.51 0.66
C ARG A 88 17.28 14.11 2.00
N ARG A 89 17.54 13.24 2.99
CA ARG A 89 18.02 13.61 4.34
C ARG A 89 19.54 13.82 4.43
N LYS A 90 20.34 13.13 3.60
CA LYS A 90 21.80 13.27 3.46
C LYS A 90 22.18 13.14 1.97
N SER A 91 23.38 13.55 1.57
CA SER A 91 23.91 13.43 0.19
C SER A 91 24.15 11.99 -0.28
N SER A 92 23.94 10.99 0.60
CA SER A 92 24.08 9.57 0.27
C SER A 92 23.07 9.12 -0.79
N THR A 93 23.53 8.22 -1.67
CA THR A 93 22.82 7.71 -2.85
C THR A 93 21.87 6.54 -2.57
N GLY A 94 21.84 5.99 -1.36
CA GLY A 94 20.99 4.84 -1.02
C GLY A 94 19.50 5.17 -0.90
N ILE A 95 18.64 4.20 -1.25
CA ILE A 95 17.17 4.30 -1.11
C ILE A 95 16.74 4.60 0.33
N GLY A 96 17.49 4.11 1.33
CA GLY A 96 17.20 4.31 2.76
C GLY A 96 17.28 5.76 3.25
N HIS A 97 17.81 6.70 2.44
CA HIS A 97 17.85 8.13 2.76
C HIS A 97 16.80 8.95 1.99
N LEU A 98 16.04 8.33 1.09
CA LEU A 98 14.95 8.95 0.37
C LEU A 98 13.76 9.16 1.31
N ARG A 99 13.11 10.33 1.22
CA ARG A 99 11.89 10.57 1.99
C ARG A 99 10.71 9.82 1.37
N ALA A 100 9.71 9.48 2.19
CA ALA A 100 8.52 8.75 1.76
C ALA A 100 7.75 9.46 0.62
N ILE A 101 7.62 10.79 0.66
CA ILE A 101 6.91 11.54 -0.40
C ILE A 101 7.63 11.38 -1.75
N PRO A 102 8.93 11.72 -1.91
CA PRO A 102 9.67 11.44 -3.15
C PRO A 102 9.63 9.98 -3.61
N TRP A 103 9.70 9.02 -2.68
CA TRP A 103 9.60 7.60 -2.98
C TRP A 103 8.28 7.23 -3.66
N VAL A 104 7.15 7.55 -3.03
CA VAL A 104 5.82 7.25 -3.59
C VAL A 104 5.56 8.08 -4.85
N PHE A 105 5.97 9.35 -4.85
CA PHE A 105 5.70 10.27 -5.95
C PHE A 105 6.39 9.84 -7.24
N ALA A 106 7.66 9.39 -7.17
CA ALA A 106 8.39 8.90 -8.34
C ALA A 106 7.69 7.72 -9.03
N TRP A 107 7.25 6.71 -8.28
CA TRP A 107 6.52 5.56 -8.82
C TRP A 107 5.10 5.87 -9.27
N THR A 108 4.49 6.93 -8.72
CA THR A 108 3.18 7.39 -9.16
C THR A 108 3.27 8.03 -10.55
N GLN A 109 4.36 8.74 -10.87
CA GLN A 109 4.56 9.32 -12.20
C GLN A 109 4.58 8.26 -13.31
N THR A 110 5.13 7.08 -13.04
CA THR A 110 5.24 6.00 -14.03
C THR A 110 4.05 5.05 -14.02
N ARG A 111 3.02 5.34 -13.20
CA ARG A 111 1.82 4.51 -13.03
C ARG A 111 2.10 3.08 -12.55
N PHE A 112 3.34 2.76 -12.17
CA PHE A 112 3.71 1.44 -11.67
C PHE A 112 3.36 1.26 -10.19
N VAL A 113 3.42 2.35 -9.42
CA VAL A 113 2.98 2.42 -8.01
C VAL A 113 3.56 1.29 -7.14
N LEU A 114 4.79 0.86 -7.44
CA LEU A 114 5.52 -0.23 -6.76
C LEU A 114 5.38 -0.23 -5.22
N PRO A 115 5.47 0.92 -4.51
CA PRO A 115 5.40 0.94 -3.05
C PRO A 115 4.07 0.49 -2.46
N ALA A 116 2.99 0.48 -3.25
CA ALA A 116 1.65 0.15 -2.77
C ALA A 116 1.39 -1.36 -2.70
N TRP A 117 2.15 -2.18 -3.43
CA TRP A 117 1.81 -3.59 -3.61
C TRP A 117 3.01 -4.56 -3.52
N LEU A 118 4.26 -4.07 -3.67
CA LEU A 118 5.43 -4.95 -3.62
C LEU A 118 5.49 -5.71 -2.29
N GLY A 119 5.66 -7.03 -2.36
CA GLY A 119 5.69 -7.93 -1.21
C GLY A 119 4.34 -8.57 -0.88
N VAL A 120 3.22 -7.90 -1.13
CA VAL A 120 1.87 -8.41 -0.80
C VAL A 120 1.60 -9.75 -1.50
N GLY A 121 1.91 -9.83 -2.80
CA GLY A 121 1.73 -11.06 -3.58
C GLY A 121 2.56 -12.23 -3.04
N ALA A 122 3.78 -11.98 -2.57
CA ALA A 122 4.63 -13.02 -1.99
C ALA A 122 4.08 -13.52 -0.65
N GLY A 123 3.63 -12.61 0.22
CA GLY A 123 3.02 -12.98 1.51
C GLY A 123 1.75 -13.80 1.34
N LEU A 124 0.83 -13.35 0.47
CA LEU A 124 -0.42 -14.09 0.20
C LEU A 124 -0.16 -15.44 -0.45
N LYS A 125 0.72 -15.51 -1.46
CA LYS A 125 1.08 -16.77 -2.12
C LYS A 125 1.74 -17.74 -1.14
N GLY A 126 2.66 -17.28 -0.30
CA GLY A 126 3.40 -18.11 0.65
C GLY A 126 2.48 -18.82 1.66
N VAL A 127 1.42 -18.16 2.14
CA VAL A 127 0.46 -18.82 3.03
C VAL A 127 -0.55 -19.70 2.29
N CYS A 128 -0.90 -19.38 1.04
CA CYS A 128 -1.71 -20.26 0.19
C CYS A 128 -0.99 -21.60 -0.08
N GLU A 129 0.31 -21.56 -0.36
CA GLU A 129 1.14 -22.76 -0.58
C GLU A 129 1.24 -23.64 0.67
N LYS A 130 1.04 -23.06 1.86
CA LYS A 130 0.98 -23.77 3.14
C LYS A 130 -0.42 -24.31 3.48
N GLY A 131 -1.40 -24.12 2.59
CA GLY A 131 -2.77 -24.66 2.74
C GLY A 131 -3.75 -23.72 3.45
N HIS A 132 -3.40 -22.45 3.70
CA HIS A 132 -4.25 -21.49 4.42
C HIS A 132 -5.23 -20.70 3.52
N THR A 133 -5.50 -21.18 2.31
CA THR A 133 -6.36 -20.48 1.33
C THR A 133 -7.78 -20.23 1.85
N GLU A 134 -8.39 -21.20 2.53
CA GLU A 134 -9.75 -21.04 3.07
C GLU A 134 -9.78 -20.10 4.28
N ASP A 135 -8.72 -20.09 5.10
CA ASP A 135 -8.56 -19.14 6.20
C ASP A 135 -8.45 -17.70 5.68
N LEU A 136 -7.68 -17.49 4.61
CA LEU A 136 -7.59 -16.19 3.94
C LEU A 136 -8.94 -15.71 3.40
N LYS A 137 -9.71 -16.59 2.75
CA LYS A 137 -11.06 -16.25 2.26
C LYS A 137 -12.01 -15.92 3.41
N ALA A 138 -11.92 -16.65 4.52
CA ALA A 138 -12.69 -16.40 5.72
C ALA A 138 -12.32 -15.05 6.36
N MET A 139 -11.02 -14.76 6.49
CA MET A 139 -10.52 -13.47 6.98
C MET A 139 -10.98 -12.31 6.09
N TYR A 140 -10.93 -12.46 4.78
CA TYR A 140 -11.40 -11.44 3.85
C TYR A 140 -12.88 -11.09 4.04
N LYS A 141 -13.73 -12.08 4.32
CA LYS A 141 -15.17 -11.86 4.57
C LYS A 141 -15.48 -11.40 5.99
N GLY A 142 -14.74 -11.91 6.98
CA GLY A 142 -15.06 -11.79 8.40
C GLY A 142 -14.29 -10.70 9.16
N MET A 143 -13.16 -10.23 8.64
CA MET A 143 -12.32 -9.26 9.32
C MET A 143 -12.52 -7.88 8.70
N ALA A 144 -13.13 -6.94 9.43
CA ALA A 144 -13.40 -5.58 8.93
C ALA A 144 -12.14 -4.84 8.39
N PHE A 145 -10.95 -5.26 8.83
CA PHE A 145 -9.66 -4.69 8.42
C PHE A 145 -9.23 -5.08 7.00
N LEU A 146 -9.44 -6.32 6.56
CA LEU A 146 -8.91 -6.81 5.28
C LEU A 146 -9.61 -6.18 4.04
N PRO A 147 -10.95 -6.01 4.02
CA PRO A 147 -11.68 -5.30 2.96
C PRO A 147 -11.35 -3.81 2.84
N ILE A 148 -10.69 -3.21 3.84
CA ILE A 148 -10.21 -1.82 3.75
C ILE A 148 -8.97 -1.74 2.85
N TYR A 149 -8.12 -2.77 2.87
CA TYR A 149 -6.91 -2.85 2.06
C TYR A 149 -7.16 -3.43 0.67
N HIS A 150 -8.15 -4.32 0.52
CA HIS A 150 -8.50 -4.93 -0.76
C HIS A 150 -9.98 -4.71 -1.05
N ARG A 151 -10.33 -3.61 -1.75
CA ARG A 151 -11.68 -3.42 -2.30
C ARG A 151 -11.70 -3.84 -3.77
N PRO A 152 -12.46 -4.87 -4.16
CA PRO A 152 -12.58 -5.29 -5.56
C PRO A 152 -13.32 -4.25 -6.40
N ASP A 153 -14.08 -3.34 -5.77
CA ASP A 153 -14.89 -2.30 -6.42
C ASP A 153 -14.13 -0.98 -6.64
N ARG A 154 -12.86 -0.91 -6.22
CA ARG A 154 -11.95 0.15 -6.66
C ARG A 154 -10.95 -0.47 -7.60
N ASP A 155 -11.15 -0.25 -8.88
CA ASP A 155 -10.12 -0.40 -9.91
C ASP A 155 -9.00 0.63 -9.68
N ASP A 156 -8.26 0.52 -8.58
CA ASP A 156 -6.97 1.21 -8.43
C ASP A 156 -5.94 0.63 -9.43
N PHE A 157 -6.26 -0.52 -10.04
CA PHE A 157 -5.54 -1.19 -11.13
C PHE A 157 -6.07 -0.85 -12.54
N GLY A 158 -7.03 0.07 -12.66
CA GLY A 158 -7.79 0.37 -13.88
C GLY A 158 -7.03 0.98 -15.06
N GLU A 159 -5.69 1.13 -15.01
CA GLU A 159 -4.89 1.61 -16.16
C GLU A 159 -3.62 0.78 -16.43
N GLY A 160 -3.42 -0.37 -15.78
CA GLY A 160 -2.24 -1.20 -15.98
C GLY A 160 -2.61 -2.67 -16.17
N ARG A 161 -2.89 -3.09 -17.40
CA ARG A 161 -3.02 -4.51 -17.75
C ARG A 161 -1.73 -5.26 -17.38
N HIS A 162 -1.75 -6.17 -16.42
CA HIS A 162 -1.18 -7.52 -16.51
C HIS A 162 -1.69 -8.46 -15.40
N SER A 163 -1.82 -9.73 -15.78
CA SER A 163 -2.51 -10.87 -15.17
C SER A 163 -2.31 -11.07 -13.66
N TYR A 164 -3.40 -11.03 -12.90
CA TYR A 164 -3.51 -11.65 -11.56
C TYR A 164 -4.76 -12.53 -11.39
N SER A 165 -5.58 -12.72 -12.43
CA SER A 165 -6.81 -13.54 -12.34
C SER A 165 -6.55 -15.05 -12.24
N GLU A 166 -5.30 -15.49 -12.34
CA GLU A 166 -4.94 -16.92 -12.33
C GLU A 166 -4.50 -17.43 -10.95
N ALA A 167 -4.29 -16.57 -9.95
CA ALA A 167 -3.86 -17.01 -8.61
C ALA A 167 -5.03 -17.45 -7.70
N LEU A 168 -6.28 -17.23 -8.11
CA LEU A 168 -7.49 -17.53 -7.31
C LEU A 168 -8.50 -18.44 -8.04
N ARG A 169 -8.06 -19.10 -9.13
CA ARG A 169 -8.74 -20.28 -9.69
C ARG A 169 -7.96 -21.53 -9.31
#